data_AF-A0A1S6XNF4-F1
#
_entry.id   AF-A0A1S6XNF4-F1
#
_cell.length_a   1.000
_cell.length_b   1.000
_cell.length_c   1.000
_cell.angle_alpha   90.00
_cell.angle_beta   90.00
_cell.angle_gamma   90.00
#
_symmetry.space_group_name_H-M   'P 1'
#
loop_
_entity.id
_entity.type
_entity.pdbx_description
1 polymer ?
#
loop_
_entity_poly.entity_id
_entity_poly.type
_entity_poly.pdbx_seq_one_letter_code
_entity_poly.pdbx_strand_id
1 'polypeptide(L)'
;MSAIITVLNGPNLNFLGRREPEIYGSETLEDIEKSCKNYAVNLGITVQFHQSNCEGQLIEWIQAATGTSAGLIINPAAYSHTSLAILDALKMFSGLIVEVHLSNIYQRESFRHHSYISTG
;
A
#
# COMPACT_ATOMS: atom_id res chain seq x y z
N MET A 1 1.25 -12.89 -21.34
CA MET A 1 1.81 -11.76 -20.57
C MET A 1 1.72 -12.10 -19.10
N SER A 2 2.74 -11.77 -18.30
CA SER A 2 2.71 -11.93 -16.84
C SER A 2 1.66 -10.98 -16.25
N ALA A 3 0.88 -11.44 -15.26
CA ALA A 3 -0.06 -10.58 -14.55
C ALA A 3 0.70 -9.54 -13.72
N ILE A 4 0.21 -8.31 -13.68
CA ILE A 4 0.81 -7.22 -12.90
C ILE A 4 0.05 -7.05 -11.59
N ILE A 5 0.77 -7.00 -10.47
CA ILE A 5 0.25 -6.56 -9.18
C ILE A 5 0.93 -5.24 -8.82
N THR A 6 0.12 -4.22 -8.52
CA THR A 6 0.62 -2.92 -8.08
C THR A 6 0.57 -2.82 -6.56
N VAL A 7 1.68 -2.48 -5.94
CA VAL A 7 1.85 -2.33 -4.49
C VAL A 7 2.16 -0.87 -4.18
N LEU A 8 1.27 -0.21 -3.45
CA LEU A 8 1.35 1.22 -3.13
C LEU A 8 1.58 1.44 -1.64
N ASN A 9 2.55 2.27 -1.31
CA ASN A 9 2.92 2.61 0.06
C ASN A 9 2.74 4.10 0.30
N GLY A 10 1.92 4.43 1.28
CA GLY A 10 1.57 5.78 1.66
C GLY A 10 2.67 6.52 2.44
N PRO A 11 2.30 7.62 3.09
CA PRO A 11 3.25 8.55 3.65
C PRO A 11 4.06 7.96 4.81
N ASN A 12 5.31 8.40 4.91
CA ASN A 12 6.31 8.06 5.92
C ASN A 12 6.83 6.62 5.89
N LEU A 13 6.29 5.73 5.05
CA LEU A 13 6.79 4.36 4.94
C LEU A 13 8.20 4.27 4.34
N ASN A 14 8.66 5.32 3.64
CA ASN A 14 10.06 5.46 3.23
C ASN A 14 11.06 5.58 4.40
N PHE A 15 10.59 5.75 5.64
CA PHE A 15 11.43 5.77 6.83
C PHE A 15 11.44 4.45 7.62
N LEU A 16 10.84 3.37 7.09
CA LEU A 16 10.94 2.04 7.69
C LEU A 16 12.40 1.60 7.88
N GLY A 17 12.63 0.82 8.93
CA GLY A 17 13.98 0.39 9.35
C GLY A 17 14.86 1.49 9.95
N ARG A 18 14.45 2.76 9.91
CA ARG A 18 15.20 3.89 10.50
C ARG A 18 14.54 4.51 11.72
N ARG A 19 13.24 4.31 11.91
CA ARG A 19 12.45 4.93 12.98
C ARG A 19 11.90 3.86 13.92
N GLU A 20 12.13 4.04 15.22
CA GLU A 20 11.56 3.21 16.30
C GLU A 20 11.65 1.69 15.99
N PRO A 21 12.86 1.14 15.71
CA PRO A 21 13.02 -0.24 15.25
C PRO A 21 12.51 -1.29 16.25
N GLU A 22 12.39 -0.92 17.52
CA GLU A 22 11.79 -1.76 18.57
C GLU A 22 10.27 -1.95 18.38
N ILE A 23 9.60 -1.07 17.63
CA ILE A 23 8.15 -1.11 17.36
C ILE A 23 7.86 -1.64 15.95
N TYR A 24 8.64 -1.23 14.95
CA TYR A 24 8.36 -1.52 13.53
C TYR A 24 9.31 -2.54 12.88
N GLY A 25 10.31 -3.02 13.63
CA GLY A 25 11.37 -3.87 13.10
C GLY A 25 12.46 -3.08 12.36
N SER A 26 13.53 -3.79 11.99
CA SER A 26 14.66 -3.22 11.25
C SER A 26 14.54 -3.32 9.73
N GLU A 27 13.48 -3.96 9.22
CA GLU A 27 13.27 -4.12 7.78
C GLU A 27 12.95 -2.77 7.13
N THR A 28 13.66 -2.48 6.04
CA THR A 28 13.43 -1.27 5.23
C THR A 28 12.32 -1.52 4.21
N LEU A 29 11.79 -0.44 3.63
CA LEU A 29 10.83 -0.58 2.54
C LEU A 29 11.47 -1.24 1.30
N GLU A 30 12.76 -1.00 1.06
CA GLU A 30 13.51 -1.66 0.00
C GLU A 30 13.65 -3.17 0.24
N ASP A 31 13.74 -3.62 1.49
CA ASP A 31 13.79 -5.05 1.81
C ASP A 31 12.44 -5.73 1.56
N ILE A 32 11.35 -5.05 1.93
CA ILE A 32 9.98 -5.48 1.64
C ILE A 32 9.77 -5.58 0.12
N GLU A 33 10.17 -4.56 -0.64
CA GLU A 33 10.07 -4.56 -2.10
C GLU A 33 10.79 -5.76 -2.73
N LYS A 34 12.03 -6.05 -2.28
CA LYS A 34 12.80 -7.21 -2.75
C LYS A 34 12.08 -8.51 -2.40
N SER A 35 11.56 -8.63 -1.19
CA SER A 35 10.81 -9.80 -0.73
C SER A 35 9.58 -10.06 -1.61
N CYS A 36 8.77 -9.02 -1.85
CA CYS A 36 7.60 -9.10 -2.74
C CYS A 36 7.98 -9.53 -4.16
N LYS A 37 9.01 -8.91 -4.75
CA LYS A 37 9.47 -9.22 -6.11
C LYS A 37 9.99 -10.66 -6.20
N ASN A 38 10.80 -11.10 -5.24
CA ASN A 38 11.33 -12.46 -5.20
C ASN A 38 10.23 -13.51 -5.08
N TYR A 39 9.24 -13.27 -4.23
CA TYR A 39 8.09 -14.17 -4.09
C TYR A 39 7.27 -14.24 -5.39
N ALA A 40 7.05 -13.10 -6.05
CA ALA A 40 6.26 -13.01 -7.27
C ALA A 40 6.89 -13.72 -8.48
N VAL A 41 8.22 -13.84 -8.53
CA VAL A 41 8.93 -14.60 -9.58
C VAL A 41 8.42 -16.03 -9.67
N ASN A 42 8.25 -16.69 -8.53
CA ASN A 42 7.77 -18.08 -8.48
C ASN A 42 6.32 -18.24 -8.92
N LEU A 43 5.56 -17.14 -8.94
CA LEU A 43 4.16 -17.10 -9.38
C LEU A 43 4.02 -16.61 -10.82
N GLY A 44 5.12 -16.25 -11.50
CA GLY A 44 5.07 -15.65 -12.83
C GLY A 44 4.35 -14.30 -12.85
N ILE A 45 4.40 -13.55 -11.74
CA ILE A 45 3.77 -12.25 -11.55
C ILE A 45 4.82 -11.14 -11.60
N THR A 46 4.46 -10.00 -12.18
CA THR A 46 5.28 -8.78 -12.14
C THR A 46 4.75 -7.85 -11.05
N VAL A 47 5.64 -7.37 -10.19
CA VAL A 47 5.29 -6.42 -9.12
C VAL A 47 5.74 -5.02 -9.49
N GLN A 48 4.79 -4.10 -9.58
CA GLN A 48 5.04 -2.66 -9.61
C GLN A 48 4.96 -2.15 -8.17
N PHE A 49 6.06 -1.63 -7.64
CA PHE A 49 6.15 -1.25 -6.23
C PHE A 49 6.48 0.23 -6.13
N HIS A 50 5.63 0.98 -5.43
CA HIS A 50 5.75 2.43 -5.34
C HIS A 50 5.50 2.93 -3.92
N GLN A 51 6.11 4.06 -3.60
CA GLN A 51 5.90 4.79 -2.35
C GLN A 51 5.78 6.28 -2.64
N SER A 52 4.86 6.97 -1.96
CA SER A 52 4.82 8.43 -1.99
C SER A 52 4.27 9.03 -0.70
N ASN A 53 4.80 10.21 -0.37
CA ASN A 53 4.27 11.08 0.68
C ASN A 53 3.19 12.04 0.15
N CYS A 54 2.97 12.07 -1.17
CA CYS A 54 2.01 12.95 -1.82
C CYS A 54 0.76 12.17 -2.20
N GLU A 55 -0.40 12.56 -1.66
CA GLU A 55 -1.70 11.95 -1.95
C GLU A 55 -2.01 11.88 -3.45
N GLY A 56 -1.82 12.98 -4.18
CA GLY A 56 -2.06 13.03 -5.63
C GLY A 56 -1.24 12.01 -6.42
N GLN A 57 0.00 11.74 -6.02
CA GLN A 57 0.83 10.75 -6.70
C GLN A 57 0.31 9.32 -6.49
N LEU A 58 -0.21 9.01 -5.30
CA LEU A 58 -0.85 7.72 -5.03
C LEU A 58 -2.11 7.56 -5.88
N ILE A 59 -2.91 8.61 -5.99
CA ILE A 59 -4.12 8.64 -6.85
C ILE A 59 -3.76 8.39 -8.31
N GLU A 60 -2.73 9.06 -8.83
CA GLU A 60 -2.25 8.86 -10.21
C GLU A 60 -1.83 7.40 -10.45
N TRP A 61 -1.14 6.77 -9.50
CA TRP A 61 -0.75 5.36 -9.63
C TRP A 61 -1.94 4.41 -9.52
N ILE A 62 -2.94 4.70 -8.69
CA ILE A 62 -4.20 3.94 -8.65
C ILE A 62 -4.89 4.02 -10.02
N GLN A 63 -5.00 5.22 -10.59
CA GLN A 63 -5.61 5.43 -11.90
C GLN A 63 -4.84 4.73 -13.03
N ALA A 64 -3.51 4.77 -12.99
CA ALA A 64 -2.66 4.07 -13.95
C ALA A 64 -2.76 2.54 -13.84
N ALA A 65 -2.97 2.03 -12.62
CA ALA A 65 -3.19 0.60 -12.37
C ALA A 65 -4.55 0.12 -12.92
N THR A 66 -5.56 1.00 -12.99
CA THR A 66 -6.88 0.68 -13.52
C THR A 66 -6.80 0.25 -14.99
N GLY A 67 -7.19 -1.00 -15.26
CA GLY A 67 -7.13 -1.59 -16.60
C GLY A 67 -5.75 -2.14 -17.01
N THR A 68 -4.71 -1.98 -16.18
CA THR A 68 -3.37 -2.51 -16.44
C THR A 68 -2.96 -3.59 -15.43
N SER A 69 -3.31 -3.41 -14.16
CA SER A 69 -3.00 -4.33 -13.06
C SER A 69 -4.13 -5.33 -12.82
N ALA A 70 -3.78 -6.58 -12.53
CA ALA A 70 -4.71 -7.63 -12.15
C ALA A 70 -5.18 -7.50 -10.69
N GLY A 71 -4.41 -6.79 -9.85
CA GLY A 71 -4.73 -6.53 -8.45
C GLY A 71 -3.89 -5.39 -7.89
N LEU A 72 -4.37 -4.82 -6.79
CA LEU A 72 -3.76 -3.67 -6.11
C LEU A 72 -3.64 -3.96 -4.62
N ILE A 73 -2.43 -3.83 -4.08
CA ILE A 73 -2.16 -3.90 -2.65
C ILE A 73 -1.78 -2.50 -2.20
N ILE A 74 -2.38 -2.00 -1.12
CA ILE A 74 -2.08 -0.66 -0.62
C ILE A 74 -1.88 -0.67 0.89
N ASN A 75 -0.79 -0.05 1.34
CA ASN A 75 -0.63 0.43 2.70
C ASN A 75 -0.80 1.95 2.70
N PRO A 76 -1.98 2.50 2.98
CA PRO A 76 -2.22 3.94 2.91
C PRO A 76 -1.61 4.70 4.09
N ALA A 77 -1.04 4.00 5.08
CA ALA A 77 -0.51 4.55 6.32
C ALA A 77 -1.53 5.52 6.97
N ALA A 78 -1.12 6.76 7.27
CA ALA A 78 -2.00 7.75 7.87
C ALA A 78 -3.20 8.14 6.99
N TYR A 79 -3.09 8.00 5.66
CA TYR A 79 -4.18 8.37 4.76
C TYR A 79 -5.40 7.46 4.85
N SER A 80 -5.25 6.26 5.41
CA SER A 80 -6.36 5.36 5.71
C SER A 80 -7.43 6.05 6.57
N HIS A 81 -7.03 7.02 7.40
CA HIS A 81 -7.91 7.70 8.35
C HIS A 81 -8.37 9.09 7.87
N THR A 82 -7.87 9.58 6.73
CA THR A 82 -8.08 10.98 6.34
C THR A 82 -8.46 11.17 4.87
N SER A 83 -8.07 10.25 3.98
CA SER A 83 -8.17 10.47 2.54
C SER A 83 -9.41 9.83 1.92
N LEU A 84 -10.47 10.64 1.76
CA LEU A 84 -11.59 10.27 0.89
C LEU A 84 -11.19 10.27 -0.60
N ALA A 85 -10.20 11.08 -0.98
CA ALA A 85 -9.72 11.15 -2.36
C ALA A 85 -9.05 9.83 -2.81
N ILE A 86 -8.24 9.21 -1.95
CA ILE A 86 -7.69 7.87 -2.22
C ILE A 86 -8.80 6.83 -2.25
N LEU A 87 -9.77 6.87 -1.33
CA LEU A 87 -10.92 5.97 -1.35
C LEU A 87 -11.68 6.04 -2.69
N ASP A 88 -11.97 7.23 -3.18
CA ASP A 88 -12.71 7.39 -4.43
C ASP A 88 -11.89 6.96 -5.66
N ALA A 89 -10.57 7.16 -5.64
CA ALA A 89 -9.68 6.60 -6.65
C ALA A 89 -9.70 5.05 -6.62
N LEU A 90 -9.65 4.44 -5.43
CA LEU A 90 -9.70 2.99 -5.25
C LEU A 90 -11.02 2.40 -5.77
N LYS A 91 -12.16 3.07 -5.58
CA LYS A 91 -13.46 2.62 -6.13
C LYS A 91 -13.49 2.53 -7.65
N MET A 92 -12.61 3.24 -8.35
CA MET A 92 -12.49 3.16 -9.82
C MET A 92 -11.69 1.93 -10.28
N PHE A 93 -10.91 1.31 -9.40
CA PHE A 93 -10.16 0.11 -9.71
C PHE A 93 -11.10 -1.10 -9.70
N SER A 94 -11.18 -1.80 -10.84
CA SER A 94 -12.13 -2.92 -11.03
C SER A 94 -11.61 -4.28 -10.58
N GLY A 95 -10.32 -4.38 -10.20
CA GLY A 95 -9.70 -5.61 -9.73
C GLY A 95 -9.78 -5.78 -8.20
N LEU A 96 -9.09 -6.80 -7.69
CA LEU A 96 -9.00 -7.03 -6.24
C LEU A 96 -8.11 -5.98 -5.58
N ILE A 97 -8.62 -5.35 -4.52
CA ILE A 97 -7.89 -4.40 -3.67
C ILE A 97 -7.65 -5.05 -2.31
N VAL A 98 -6.40 -5.00 -1.83
CA VAL A 98 -6.03 -5.48 -0.50
C VAL A 98 -5.36 -4.34 0.28
N GLU A 99 -6.03 -3.87 1.33
CA GLU A 99 -5.43 -2.94 2.29
C GLU A 99 -4.56 -3.70 3.30
N VAL A 100 -3.35 -3.21 3.55
CA VAL A 100 -2.43 -3.80 4.51
C VAL A 100 -1.86 -2.74 5.45
N HIS A 101 -1.56 -3.15 6.68
CA HIS A 101 -0.92 -2.31 7.69
C HIS A 101 0.20 -3.10 8.36
N LEU A 102 1.38 -2.51 8.51
CA LEU A 102 2.54 -3.18 9.12
C LEU A 102 2.38 -3.38 10.64
N SER A 103 1.65 -2.48 11.30
CA SER A 103 1.35 -2.55 12.74
C SER A 103 -0.12 -2.83 12.96
N ASN A 104 -0.47 -3.50 14.05
CA ASN A 104 -1.87 -3.69 14.43
C ASN A 104 -2.54 -2.34 14.77
N ILE A 105 -3.29 -1.79 13.82
CA ILE A 105 -3.99 -0.50 13.96
C ILE A 105 -5.03 -0.51 15.10
N TYR A 106 -5.56 -1.68 15.48
CA TYR A 106 -6.58 -1.82 16.54
C TYR A 106 -6.02 -1.78 17.97
N GLN A 107 -4.70 -1.76 18.13
CA GLN A 107 -4.04 -1.59 19.44
C GLN A 107 -3.54 -0.15 19.66
N ARG A 108 -3.93 0.78 18.79
CA ARG A 108 -3.43 2.16 18.78
C ARG A 108 -4.50 3.15 19.25
N GLU A 109 -4.21 4.44 19.10
CA GLU A 109 -5.11 5.52 19.52
C GLU A 109 -6.45 5.45 18.77
N SER A 110 -7.54 5.83 19.43
CA SER A 110 -8.92 5.66 18.92
C SER A 110 -9.18 6.23 17.53
N PHE A 111 -8.47 7.29 17.13
CA PHE A 111 -8.58 7.88 15.80
C PHE A 111 -8.01 6.99 14.67
N ARG A 112 -7.29 5.91 15.00
CA ARG A 112 -6.76 4.93 14.04
C ARG A 112 -7.63 3.69 13.87
N HIS A 113 -8.69 3.56 14.66
CA HIS A 113 -9.61 2.43 14.58
C HIS A 113 -10.59 2.51 13.40
N HIS A 114 -10.67 3.68 12.74
CA HIS A 114 -11.52 3.88 11.57
C HIS A 114 -10.64 4.04 10.31
N SER A 115 -10.68 3.08 9.40
CA SER A 115 -10.12 3.21 8.05
C SER A 115 -11.25 3.46 7.08
N TYR A 116 -11.24 4.60 6.37
CA TYR A 116 -12.19 4.89 5.30
C TYR A 116 -12.08 3.89 4.14
N ILE A 117 -10.91 3.24 4.00
CA ILE A 117 -10.62 2.29 2.93
C ILE A 117 -11.18 0.90 3.26
N SER A 118 -11.09 0.44 4.51
CA SER A 118 -11.64 -0.87 4.92
C SER A 118 -13.16 -0.88 5.08
N THR A 119 -13.80 0.29 5.23
CA THR A 119 -15.24 0.40 5.51
C THR A 119 -16.10 0.68 4.28
N GLY A 120 -15.49 0.86 3.10
CA GLY A 120 -16.17 1.12 1.82
C GLY A 120 -16.05 -0.06 0.87
#